data_AF-A0A7Y0M0A9-F1
#
_entry.id   AF-A0A7Y0M0A9-F1
#
_cell.length_a   1.000
_cell.length_b   1.000
_cell.length_c   1.000
_cell.angle_alpha   90.00
_cell.angle_beta   90.00
_cell.angle_gamma   90.00
#
_symmetry.space_group_name_H-M   'P 1'
#
loop_
_entity.id
_entity.type
_entity.pdbx_description
1 polymer ?
#
loop_
_entity_poly.entity_id
_entity_poly.type
_entity_poly.pdbx_seq_one_letter_code
_entity_poly.pdbx_strand_id
1 'polypeptide(L)'
;MAGLKGHDYATGGKPDIAWDDPGARDLLVSALVTDALTVLEQLAGVDLDPGQGEAVALLALVAGQDVEPAQGSDGTDRRWRIARKVAQDRVISTVDPQARHAHKSREKKQDGFKAHVVVEPDTGLITAAALTMAAGADNSDAARGIELLDADTTITDDPDVQVLADSAYGSGDMLAAVETAGRVALIKPMPIQRPVPGGLTIDNFTVDHTARTVTCPAGATRPVSAKGRVNFGAVCALSAPCGHGARPPLGDESSSSASTTRSGANTASEPALPPPPPHGRTVHRLAHPRCPPRPLPRGDEERRLVDTARRLDQPAYTPTPGTATRPRELGHDLTRPPRRRP
;
A
#
# COMPACT_ATOMS: atom_id res chain seq x y z
N MET A 1 -25.66 -14.07 -34.74
CA MET A 1 -24.29 -13.52 -34.89
C MET A 1 -23.54 -14.32 -35.94
N ALA A 2 -23.78 -14.06 -37.23
CA ALA A 2 -23.00 -14.68 -38.29
C ALA A 2 -21.69 -13.89 -38.47
N GLY A 3 -20.55 -14.57 -38.53
CA GLY A 3 -19.27 -13.97 -38.89
C GLY A 3 -18.27 -13.70 -37.75
N LEU A 4 -18.61 -14.02 -36.50
CA LEU A 4 -17.62 -14.03 -35.41
C LEU A 4 -16.75 -15.30 -35.53
N LYS A 5 -15.43 -15.14 -35.51
CA LYS A 5 -14.47 -16.21 -35.86
C LYS A 5 -13.40 -16.45 -34.79
N GLY A 6 -13.33 -15.61 -33.77
CA GLY A 6 -12.30 -15.65 -32.73
C GLY A 6 -12.48 -16.78 -31.72
N HIS A 7 -13.72 -17.20 -31.46
CA HIS A 7 -14.00 -18.35 -30.59
C HIS A 7 -15.39 -18.95 -30.86
N ASP A 8 -15.61 -20.19 -30.42
CA ASP A 8 -16.96 -20.73 -30.30
C ASP A 8 -17.62 -20.21 -29.03
N TYR A 9 -18.31 -19.07 -29.15
CA TYR A 9 -19.02 -18.42 -28.05
C TYR A 9 -20.20 -19.23 -27.49
N ALA A 10 -20.61 -20.33 -28.13
CA ALA A 10 -21.60 -21.25 -27.57
C ALA A 10 -20.98 -22.22 -26.55
N THR A 11 -19.64 -22.36 -26.54
CA THR A 11 -18.92 -23.23 -25.62
C THR A 11 -18.03 -22.42 -24.68
N GLY A 12 -18.17 -22.65 -23.37
CA GLY A 12 -17.24 -22.11 -22.40
C GLY A 12 -15.89 -22.82 -22.50
N GLY A 13 -14.79 -22.08 -22.33
CA GLY A 13 -13.47 -22.69 -22.28
C GLY A 13 -12.34 -21.76 -22.72
N LYS A 14 -11.12 -22.15 -22.41
CA LYS A 14 -9.92 -21.48 -22.89
C LYS A 14 -9.69 -21.86 -24.36
N PRO A 15 -9.42 -20.92 -25.27
CA PRO A 15 -9.09 -21.25 -26.65
C PRO A 15 -7.90 -22.21 -26.76
N ASP A 16 -8.04 -23.21 -27.64
CA ASP A 16 -7.00 -24.21 -27.90
C ASP A 16 -6.04 -23.69 -28.97
N ILE A 17 -4.91 -23.12 -28.51
CA ILE A 17 -3.84 -22.59 -29.34
C ILE A 17 -2.47 -22.98 -28.76
N ALA A 18 -1.42 -22.91 -29.57
CA ALA A 18 -0.04 -22.98 -29.10
C ALA A 18 0.32 -21.70 -28.31
N TRP A 19 0.09 -21.69 -27.00
CA TRP A 19 0.27 -20.51 -26.14
C TRP A 19 1.72 -20.03 -26.03
N ASP A 20 2.68 -20.89 -26.35
CA ASP A 20 4.11 -20.58 -26.43
C ASP A 20 4.49 -19.91 -27.76
N ASP A 21 3.68 -20.03 -28.80
CA ASP A 21 3.88 -19.36 -30.09
C ASP A 21 3.33 -17.91 -30.04
N PRO A 22 4.19 -16.89 -30.23
CA PRO A 22 3.74 -15.51 -30.37
C PRO A 22 2.77 -15.30 -31.55
N GLY A 23 2.98 -15.99 -32.68
CA GLY A 23 2.13 -15.87 -33.87
C GLY A 23 0.71 -16.36 -33.63
N ALA A 24 0.56 -17.54 -33.01
CA ALA A 24 -0.73 -18.08 -32.61
C ALA A 24 -1.48 -17.13 -31.65
N ARG A 25 -0.77 -16.51 -30.69
CA ARG A 25 -1.39 -15.53 -29.77
C ARG A 25 -1.84 -14.26 -30.48
N ASP A 26 -1.03 -13.69 -31.37
CA ASP A 26 -1.39 -12.48 -32.12
C ASP A 26 -2.60 -12.72 -33.05
N LEU A 27 -2.67 -13.90 -33.67
CA LEU A 27 -3.84 -14.31 -34.48
C LEU A 27 -5.11 -14.41 -33.63
N LEU A 28 -5.03 -15.05 -32.46
CA LEU A 28 -6.17 -15.16 -31.55
C LEU A 28 -6.62 -13.78 -31.05
N VAL A 29 -5.68 -12.94 -30.59
CA VAL A 29 -5.99 -11.59 -30.11
C VAL A 29 -6.64 -10.74 -31.21
N SER A 30 -6.10 -10.78 -32.42
CA SER A 30 -6.69 -10.08 -33.57
C SER A 30 -8.12 -10.53 -33.83
N ALA A 31 -8.39 -11.84 -33.81
CA ALA A 31 -9.72 -12.37 -34.04
C ALA A 31 -10.71 -11.99 -32.92
N LEU A 32 -10.32 -12.11 -31.65
CA LEU A 32 -11.17 -11.76 -30.49
C LEU A 32 -11.49 -10.26 -30.43
N VAL A 33 -10.50 -9.39 -30.65
CA VAL A 33 -10.72 -7.93 -30.66
C VAL A 33 -11.61 -7.54 -31.84
N THR A 34 -11.39 -8.15 -33.01
CA THR A 34 -12.24 -7.91 -34.19
C THR A 34 -13.68 -8.33 -33.96
N ASP A 35 -13.89 -9.49 -33.35
CA ASP A 35 -15.24 -9.97 -33.02
C ASP A 35 -15.93 -9.01 -32.04
N ALA A 36 -15.23 -8.58 -31.00
CA ALA A 36 -15.75 -7.62 -30.03
C ALA A 36 -16.14 -6.29 -30.71
N LEU A 37 -15.25 -5.71 -31.54
CA LEU A 37 -15.54 -4.50 -32.30
C LEU A 37 -16.73 -4.68 -33.24
N THR A 38 -16.85 -5.84 -33.89
CA THR A 38 -17.99 -6.16 -34.76
C THR A 38 -19.32 -6.17 -33.98
N VAL A 39 -19.32 -6.73 -32.76
CA VAL A 39 -20.49 -6.71 -31.87
C VAL A 39 -20.82 -5.27 -31.45
N LEU A 40 -19.82 -4.49 -31.06
CA LEU A 40 -20.00 -3.08 -30.66
C LEU A 40 -20.55 -2.23 -31.81
N GLU A 41 -20.06 -2.42 -33.04
CA GLU A 41 -20.56 -1.75 -34.24
C GLU A 41 -22.02 -2.11 -34.53
N GLN A 42 -22.42 -3.38 -34.36
CA GLN A 42 -23.80 -3.82 -34.59
C GLN A 42 -24.79 -3.31 -33.53
N LEU A 43 -24.32 -3.05 -32.31
CA LEU A 43 -25.13 -2.53 -31.21
C LEU A 43 -25.14 -0.99 -31.16
N ALA A 44 -24.38 -0.33 -32.03
CA ALA A 44 -24.36 1.13 -32.10
C ALA A 44 -25.75 1.68 -32.47
N GLY A 45 -26.31 2.52 -31.59
CA GLY A 45 -27.63 3.13 -31.79
C GLY A 45 -28.81 2.22 -31.46
N VAL A 46 -28.57 1.04 -30.89
CA VAL A 46 -29.63 0.19 -30.31
C VAL A 46 -29.95 0.68 -28.90
N ASP A 47 -31.24 0.80 -28.58
CA ASP A 47 -31.68 1.09 -27.22
C ASP A 47 -31.46 -0.15 -26.33
N LEU A 48 -30.51 -0.04 -25.40
CA LEU A 48 -30.13 -1.08 -24.46
C LEU A 48 -30.73 -0.78 -23.08
N ASP A 49 -31.18 -1.82 -22.38
CA ASP A 49 -31.47 -1.70 -20.96
C ASP A 49 -30.18 -1.47 -20.15
N PRO A 50 -30.25 -1.05 -18.87
CA PRO A 50 -29.06 -0.78 -18.07
C PRO A 50 -28.07 -1.96 -17.98
N GLY A 51 -28.57 -3.20 -17.81
CA GLY A 51 -27.72 -4.37 -17.70
C GLY A 51 -27.07 -4.76 -19.03
N GLN A 52 -27.80 -4.61 -20.13
CA GLN A 52 -27.25 -4.76 -21.48
C GLN A 52 -26.18 -3.70 -21.77
N GLY A 53 -26.44 -2.45 -21.38
CA GLY A 53 -25.49 -1.34 -21.51
C GLY A 53 -24.20 -1.60 -20.74
N GLU A 54 -24.30 -2.08 -19.50
CA GLU A 54 -23.14 -2.48 -18.69
C GLU A 54 -22.34 -3.61 -19.33
N ALA A 55 -22.99 -4.64 -19.87
CA ALA A 55 -22.32 -5.74 -20.56
C ALA A 55 -21.57 -5.28 -21.82
N VAL A 56 -22.19 -4.39 -22.61
CA VAL A 56 -21.58 -3.80 -23.81
C VAL A 56 -20.40 -2.89 -23.44
N ALA A 57 -20.53 -2.09 -22.38
CA ALA A 57 -19.44 -1.27 -21.86
C ALA A 57 -18.26 -2.13 -21.37
N LEU A 58 -18.57 -3.23 -20.67
CA LEU A 58 -17.56 -4.19 -20.20
C LEU A 58 -16.85 -4.88 -21.37
N LEU A 59 -17.58 -5.27 -22.43
CA LEU A 59 -16.99 -5.81 -23.64
C LEU A 59 -16.02 -4.82 -24.28
N ALA A 60 -16.42 -3.56 -24.45
CA ALA A 60 -15.57 -2.52 -25.00
C ALA A 60 -14.30 -2.28 -24.17
N LEU A 61 -14.45 -2.25 -22.84
CA LEU A 61 -13.34 -2.08 -21.91
C LEU A 61 -12.35 -3.25 -22.03
N VAL A 62 -12.82 -4.50 -21.93
CA VAL A 62 -11.96 -5.69 -21.96
C VAL A 62 -11.30 -5.88 -23.32
N ALA A 63 -12.03 -5.63 -24.41
CA ALA A 63 -11.49 -5.75 -25.77
C ALA A 63 -10.41 -4.71 -26.09
N GLY A 64 -10.47 -3.52 -25.49
CA GLY A 64 -9.45 -2.47 -25.64
C GLY A 64 -8.34 -2.52 -24.58
N GLN A 65 -8.52 -3.30 -23.51
CA GLN A 65 -7.56 -3.40 -22.42
C GLN A 65 -6.35 -4.23 -22.84
N ASP A 66 -5.15 -3.74 -22.50
CA ASP A 66 -3.88 -4.46 -22.70
C ASP A 66 -3.59 -4.90 -24.15
N VAL A 67 -4.29 -4.32 -25.14
CA VAL A 67 -4.05 -4.56 -26.57
C VAL A 67 -3.64 -3.27 -27.28
N GLU A 68 -2.92 -3.42 -28.39
CA GLU A 68 -2.53 -2.33 -29.29
C GLU A 68 -2.52 -2.81 -30.74
N PRO A 69 -2.62 -1.89 -31.73
CA PRO A 69 -2.42 -2.25 -33.13
C PRO A 69 -1.10 -3.00 -33.35
N ALA A 70 -1.13 -3.98 -34.25
CA ALA A 70 0.06 -4.73 -34.60
C ALA A 70 1.13 -3.84 -35.27
N GLN A 71 2.36 -4.35 -35.39
CA GLN A 71 3.43 -3.60 -36.06
C GLN A 71 3.02 -3.24 -37.50
N GLY A 72 3.12 -1.95 -37.84
CA GLY A 72 2.74 -1.43 -39.15
C GLY A 72 1.23 -1.47 -39.41
N SER A 73 0.41 -1.52 -38.35
CA SER A 73 -1.05 -1.36 -38.38
C SER A 73 -1.44 -0.13 -37.55
N ASP A 74 -2.52 0.54 -37.96
CA ASP A 74 -3.23 1.55 -37.18
C ASP A 74 -4.50 0.99 -36.50
N GLY A 75 -4.72 -0.33 -36.60
CA GLY A 75 -5.88 -1.05 -36.07
C GLY A 75 -7.04 -1.18 -37.07
N THR A 76 -7.06 -0.37 -38.14
CA THR A 76 -8.15 -0.39 -39.14
C THR A 76 -8.15 -1.66 -39.99
N ASP A 77 -6.97 -2.26 -40.16
CA ASP A 77 -6.78 -3.54 -40.85
C ASP A 77 -7.05 -4.76 -39.94
N ARG A 78 -7.59 -4.54 -38.74
CA ARG A 78 -7.98 -5.57 -37.77
C ARG A 78 -6.82 -6.44 -37.27
N ARG A 79 -5.59 -5.95 -37.37
CA ARG A 79 -4.41 -6.59 -36.76
C ARG A 79 -4.09 -6.00 -35.39
N TRP A 80 -4.16 -6.85 -34.37
CA TRP A 80 -3.94 -6.50 -32.98
C TRP A 80 -2.90 -7.41 -32.33
N ARG A 81 -2.26 -6.92 -31.27
CA ARG A 81 -1.36 -7.70 -30.42
C ARG A 81 -1.50 -7.29 -28.96
N ILE A 82 -0.96 -8.10 -28.07
CA ILE A 82 -0.85 -7.74 -26.65
C ILE A 82 0.13 -6.57 -26.49
N ALA A 83 -0.33 -5.50 -25.85
CA ALA A 83 0.48 -4.33 -25.59
C ALA A 83 1.58 -4.61 -24.57
N ARG A 84 2.75 -3.97 -24.72
CA ARG A 84 3.86 -4.06 -23.73
C ARG A 84 3.68 -3.08 -22.58
N LYS A 85 2.46 -3.00 -22.06
CA LYS A 85 2.04 -2.19 -20.92
C LYS A 85 0.87 -2.88 -20.23
N VAL A 86 0.57 -2.43 -19.02
CA VAL A 86 -0.61 -2.88 -18.26
C VAL A 86 -1.51 -1.68 -18.05
N ALA A 87 -2.79 -1.84 -18.36
CA ALA A 87 -3.81 -0.83 -18.13
C ALA A 87 -3.90 -0.50 -16.63
N GLN A 88 -4.05 0.79 -16.34
CA GLN A 88 -4.37 1.24 -14.99
C GLN A 88 -5.78 0.75 -14.64
N ASP A 89 -5.95 0.30 -13.38
CA ASP A 89 -7.23 -0.21 -12.86
C ASP A 89 -7.87 -1.33 -13.70
N ARG A 90 -7.02 -2.15 -14.35
CA ARG A 90 -7.43 -3.21 -15.25
C ARG A 90 -8.51 -4.12 -14.63
N VAL A 91 -9.52 -4.43 -15.43
CA VAL A 91 -10.55 -5.41 -15.07
C VAL A 91 -9.98 -6.81 -15.28
N ILE A 92 -10.06 -7.64 -14.24
CA ILE A 92 -9.44 -8.98 -14.19
C ILE A 92 -10.47 -10.10 -14.24
N SER A 93 -11.73 -9.78 -13.97
CA SER A 93 -12.87 -10.69 -13.95
C SER A 93 -14.06 -9.98 -14.57
N THR A 94 -14.75 -10.66 -15.48
CA THR A 94 -16.01 -10.17 -16.06
C THR A 94 -17.21 -10.47 -15.17
N VAL A 95 -17.07 -11.41 -14.23
CA VAL A 95 -18.11 -11.75 -13.24
C VAL A 95 -18.04 -10.79 -12.04
N ASP A 96 -16.83 -10.35 -11.69
CA ASP A 96 -16.58 -9.40 -10.61
C ASP A 96 -15.74 -8.22 -11.13
N PRO A 97 -16.33 -7.24 -11.85
CA PRO A 97 -15.59 -6.16 -12.49
C PRO A 97 -14.83 -5.23 -11.54
N GLN A 98 -15.10 -5.31 -10.23
CA GLN A 98 -14.41 -4.57 -9.18
C GLN A 98 -13.18 -5.31 -8.61
N ALA A 99 -13.00 -6.60 -8.92
CA ALA A 99 -11.81 -7.33 -8.50
C ALA A 99 -10.55 -6.75 -9.15
N ARG A 100 -9.46 -6.63 -8.38
CA ARG A 100 -8.18 -6.06 -8.83
C ARG A 100 -7.02 -6.95 -8.42
N HIS A 101 -5.86 -6.73 -9.05
CA HIS A 101 -4.63 -7.37 -8.58
C HIS A 101 -4.11 -6.64 -7.34
N ALA A 102 -4.17 -7.30 -6.20
CA ALA A 102 -3.48 -6.92 -5.00
C ALA A 102 -2.03 -7.43 -5.02
N HIS A 103 -1.12 -6.62 -4.50
CA HIS A 103 0.28 -6.99 -4.31
C HIS A 103 0.64 -6.93 -2.83
N LYS A 104 1.06 -8.07 -2.27
CA LYS A 104 1.75 -8.09 -0.97
C LYS A 104 3.26 -7.86 -1.15
N SER A 105 3.80 -8.34 -2.27
CA SER A 105 5.16 -8.05 -2.73
C SER A 105 5.23 -8.16 -4.26
N ARG A 106 6.38 -7.89 -4.86
CA ARG A 106 6.58 -8.08 -6.32
C ARG A 106 6.32 -9.53 -6.75
N GLU A 107 6.63 -10.49 -5.89
CA GLU A 107 6.49 -11.93 -6.16
C GLU A 107 5.14 -12.49 -5.68
N LYS A 108 4.48 -11.82 -4.72
CA LYS A 108 3.21 -12.26 -4.14
C LYS A 108 2.08 -11.38 -4.64
N LYS A 109 1.42 -11.88 -5.68
CA LYS A 109 0.25 -11.28 -6.31
C LYS A 109 -1.00 -12.09 -5.94
N GLN A 110 -2.09 -11.40 -5.66
CA GLN A 110 -3.39 -11.98 -5.35
C GLN A 110 -4.46 -11.23 -6.11
N ASP A 111 -5.51 -11.93 -6.52
CA ASP A 111 -6.61 -11.36 -7.29
C ASP A 111 -7.83 -11.26 -6.39
N GLY A 112 -8.52 -10.12 -6.43
CA GLY A 112 -9.75 -9.91 -5.67
C GLY A 112 -9.84 -8.54 -5.02
N PHE A 113 -10.29 -8.55 -3.78
CA PHE A 113 -10.59 -7.37 -2.98
C PHE A 113 -9.64 -7.24 -1.80
N LYS A 114 -9.59 -6.05 -1.21
CA LYS A 114 -8.85 -5.79 0.02
C LYS A 114 -9.83 -5.66 1.18
N ALA A 115 -9.61 -6.47 2.21
CA ALA A 115 -10.35 -6.35 3.46
C ALA A 115 -9.60 -5.38 4.39
N HIS A 116 -10.36 -4.47 4.98
CA HIS A 116 -9.93 -3.56 6.04
C HIS A 116 -10.72 -3.93 7.29
N VAL A 117 -10.04 -4.04 8.43
CA VAL A 117 -10.64 -4.48 9.69
C VAL A 117 -10.16 -3.61 10.82
N VAL A 118 -11.07 -3.25 11.72
CA VAL A 118 -10.79 -2.68 13.04
C VAL A 118 -11.01 -3.79 14.05
N VAL A 119 -10.04 -3.94 14.95
CA VAL A 119 -10.03 -5.00 15.95
C VAL A 119 -9.74 -4.39 17.30
N GLU A 120 -10.58 -4.68 18.28
CA GLU A 120 -10.29 -4.38 19.68
C GLU A 120 -9.22 -5.39 20.16
N PRO A 121 -8.00 -4.93 20.48
CA PRO A 121 -6.85 -5.82 20.62
C PRO A 121 -6.91 -6.76 21.83
N ASP A 122 -7.56 -6.37 22.94
CA ASP A 122 -7.53 -7.16 24.17
C ASP A 122 -8.50 -8.35 24.10
N THR A 123 -9.65 -8.18 23.47
CA THR A 123 -10.67 -9.22 23.26
C THR A 123 -10.53 -9.92 21.92
N GLY A 124 -9.89 -9.28 20.93
CA GLY A 124 -9.79 -9.77 19.56
C GLY A 124 -11.10 -9.64 18.75
N LEU A 125 -12.05 -8.84 19.23
CA LEU A 125 -13.33 -8.62 18.52
C LEU A 125 -13.12 -7.72 17.30
N ILE A 126 -13.68 -8.14 16.16
CA ILE A 126 -13.78 -7.29 14.98
C ILE A 126 -14.98 -6.36 15.18
N THR A 127 -14.72 -5.07 15.29
CA THR A 127 -15.72 -4.05 15.60
C THR A 127 -16.24 -3.36 14.34
N ALA A 128 -15.39 -3.24 13.32
CA ALA A 128 -15.76 -2.75 12.00
C ALA A 128 -14.95 -3.45 10.90
N ALA A 129 -15.56 -3.62 9.72
CA ALA A 129 -14.87 -4.17 8.56
C ALA A 129 -15.45 -3.62 7.25
N ALA A 130 -14.59 -3.48 6.25
CA ALA A 130 -14.96 -3.11 4.89
C ALA A 130 -14.20 -3.96 3.88
N LEU A 131 -14.85 -4.28 2.76
CA LEU A 131 -14.24 -4.94 1.62
C LEU A 131 -14.24 -3.97 0.43
N THR A 132 -13.06 -3.63 -0.09
CA THR A 132 -12.90 -2.59 -1.11
C THR A 132 -12.10 -3.11 -2.30
N MET A 133 -12.14 -2.38 -3.42
CA MET A 133 -11.27 -2.68 -4.55
C MET A 133 -9.81 -2.57 -4.13
N ALA A 134 -8.96 -3.50 -4.57
CA ALA A 134 -7.53 -3.44 -4.32
C ALA A 134 -6.79 -2.43 -5.25
N ALA A 135 -7.42 -1.29 -5.54
CA ALA A 135 -6.90 -0.21 -6.37
C ALA A 135 -7.62 1.11 -6.10
N GLY A 136 -7.02 2.22 -6.54
CA GLY A 136 -7.56 3.58 -6.36
C GLY A 136 -7.13 4.25 -5.06
N ALA A 137 -6.94 5.57 -5.11
CA ALA A 137 -6.51 6.36 -3.95
C ALA A 137 -7.56 6.37 -2.82
N ASP A 138 -8.84 6.40 -3.19
CA ASP A 138 -9.95 6.36 -2.25
C ASP A 138 -9.95 5.04 -1.46
N ASN A 139 -9.53 3.93 -2.05
CA ASN A 139 -9.41 2.63 -1.36
C ASN A 139 -8.04 2.40 -0.71
N SER A 140 -7.27 3.46 -0.46
CA SER A 140 -6.04 3.35 0.32
C SER A 140 -6.33 2.89 1.75
N ASP A 141 -5.36 2.22 2.37
CA ASP A 141 -5.49 1.74 3.76
C ASP A 141 -5.89 2.86 4.70
N ALA A 142 -5.17 3.97 4.66
CA ALA A 142 -5.47 5.14 5.47
C ALA A 142 -6.89 5.69 5.23
N ALA A 143 -7.31 5.87 3.98
CA ALA A 143 -8.64 6.43 3.69
C ALA A 143 -9.77 5.52 4.21
N ARG A 144 -9.66 4.20 4.03
CA ARG A 144 -10.63 3.24 4.58
C ARG A 144 -10.52 3.09 6.09
N GLY A 145 -9.33 3.25 6.66
CA GLY A 145 -9.10 3.25 8.10
C GLY A 145 -9.82 4.40 8.81
N ILE A 146 -9.78 5.61 8.24
CA ILE A 146 -10.53 6.76 8.75
C ILE A 146 -12.03 6.45 8.78
N GLU A 147 -12.60 6.01 7.65
CA GLU A 147 -14.02 5.70 7.55
C GLU A 147 -14.47 4.62 8.55
N LEU A 148 -13.65 3.58 8.73
CA LEU A 148 -13.95 2.52 9.68
C LEU A 148 -13.89 3.00 11.13
N LEU A 149 -12.93 3.84 11.50
CA LEU A 149 -12.81 4.40 12.85
C LEU A 149 -13.93 5.39 13.19
N ASP A 150 -14.48 6.07 12.18
CA ASP A 150 -15.64 6.96 12.34
C ASP A 150 -16.95 6.18 12.44
N ALA A 151 -17.07 5.06 11.70
CA ALA A 151 -18.25 4.21 11.72
C ALA A 151 -18.33 3.28 12.93
N ASP A 152 -17.22 3.05 13.63
CA ASP A 152 -17.16 2.13 14.77
C ASP A 152 -17.77 2.74 16.04
N THR A 153 -19.05 2.42 16.26
CA THR A 153 -19.82 2.84 17.45
C THR A 153 -19.37 2.21 18.77
N THR A 154 -18.42 1.27 18.74
CA THR A 154 -17.90 0.61 19.95
C THR A 154 -16.72 1.35 20.57
N ILE A 155 -16.11 2.28 19.83
CA ILE A 155 -15.05 3.14 20.33
C ILE A 155 -15.65 4.15 21.31
N THR A 156 -15.17 4.14 22.55
CA THR A 156 -15.58 5.07 23.59
C THR A 156 -15.04 6.49 23.33
N ASP A 157 -15.73 7.51 23.84
CA ASP A 157 -15.27 8.90 23.85
C ASP A 157 -14.13 9.16 24.88
N ASP A 158 -13.35 8.13 25.22
CA ASP A 158 -12.25 8.25 26.16
C ASP A 158 -11.06 8.96 25.47
N PRO A 159 -10.48 10.01 26.07
CA PRO A 159 -9.33 10.72 25.51
C PRO A 159 -8.07 9.86 25.33
N ASP A 160 -8.02 8.65 25.93
CA ASP A 160 -6.85 7.78 25.88
C ASP A 160 -6.96 6.62 24.87
N VAL A 161 -7.97 6.62 23.97
CA VAL A 161 -8.10 5.60 22.93
C VAL A 161 -6.88 5.61 22.01
N GLN A 162 -6.20 4.47 21.92
CA GLN A 162 -5.01 4.27 21.08
C GLN A 162 -5.36 3.57 19.78
N VAL A 163 -4.97 4.16 18.65
CA VAL A 163 -5.13 3.58 17.32
C VAL A 163 -3.82 2.94 16.88
N LEU A 164 -3.76 1.61 16.91
CA LEU A 164 -2.61 0.83 16.46
C LEU A 164 -2.79 0.43 15.00
N ALA A 165 -1.82 0.75 14.14
CA ALA A 165 -1.87 0.33 12.74
C ALA A 165 -0.47 0.17 12.12
N ASP A 166 -0.41 -0.49 10.96
CA ASP A 166 0.81 -0.59 10.17
C ASP A 166 1.10 0.71 9.39
N SER A 167 2.26 0.76 8.74
CA SER A 167 2.71 1.95 8.02
C SER A 167 1.87 2.33 6.81
N ALA A 168 1.04 1.44 6.27
CA ALA A 168 0.15 1.76 5.16
C ALA A 168 -1.04 2.64 5.61
N TYR A 169 -1.40 2.57 6.89
CA TYR A 169 -2.39 3.46 7.50
C TYR A 169 -1.78 4.81 7.95
N GLY A 170 -0.47 4.98 7.90
CA GLY A 170 0.23 6.17 8.43
C GLY A 170 0.22 7.41 7.52
N SER A 171 -0.88 7.69 6.80
CA SER A 171 -0.98 8.92 6.00
C SER A 171 -1.15 10.16 6.88
N GLY A 172 -0.84 11.34 6.34
CA GLY A 172 -1.06 12.61 7.05
C GLY A 172 -2.53 12.83 7.40
N ASP A 173 -3.44 12.52 6.48
CA ASP A 173 -4.89 12.65 6.70
C ASP A 173 -5.39 11.72 7.80
N MET A 174 -4.87 10.49 7.88
CA MET A 174 -5.23 9.56 8.97
C MET A 174 -4.73 10.08 10.31
N LEU A 175 -3.49 10.54 10.40
CA LEU A 175 -2.94 11.09 11.64
C LEU A 175 -3.75 12.31 12.10
N ALA A 176 -4.12 13.20 11.18
CA ALA A 176 -4.95 14.36 11.47
C ALA A 176 -6.38 13.97 11.90
N ALA A 177 -6.97 12.95 11.29
CA ALA A 177 -8.29 12.45 11.66
C ALA A 177 -8.28 11.86 13.08
N VAL A 178 -7.28 11.04 13.40
CA VAL A 178 -7.10 10.46 14.75
C VAL A 178 -6.90 11.56 15.80
N GLU A 179 -6.08 12.57 15.50
CA GLU A 179 -5.86 13.73 16.37
C GLU A 179 -7.14 14.55 16.57
N THR A 180 -7.89 14.81 15.49
CA THR A 180 -9.16 15.55 15.55
C THR A 180 -10.22 14.81 16.38
N ALA A 181 -10.21 13.48 16.35
CA ALA A 181 -11.07 12.64 17.19
C ALA A 181 -10.60 12.56 18.66
N GLY A 182 -9.52 13.25 19.04
CA GLY A 182 -8.97 13.23 20.39
C GLY A 182 -8.31 11.90 20.79
N ARG A 183 -7.85 11.12 19.80
CA ARG A 183 -7.29 9.78 19.98
C ARG A 183 -5.76 9.80 19.79
N VAL A 184 -5.07 8.78 20.30
CA VAL A 184 -3.61 8.65 20.20
C VAL A 184 -3.22 7.72 19.04
N ALA A 185 -2.51 8.25 18.04
CA ALA A 185 -2.02 7.45 16.92
C ALA A 185 -0.74 6.68 17.29
N LEU A 186 -0.83 5.35 17.36
CA LEU A 186 0.32 4.43 17.49
C LEU A 186 0.54 3.68 16.18
N ILE A 187 0.73 4.45 15.10
CA ILE A 187 0.91 3.91 13.75
C ILE A 187 2.39 3.74 13.45
N LYS A 188 2.77 2.54 12.98
CA LYS A 188 4.17 2.22 12.66
C LYS A 188 4.71 3.18 11.57
N PRO A 189 5.83 3.89 11.81
CA PRO A 189 6.40 4.75 10.77
C PRO A 189 6.98 3.91 9.62
N MET A 190 6.86 4.42 8.40
CA MET A 190 7.46 3.80 7.23
C MET A 190 9.00 3.86 7.36
N PRO A 191 9.73 2.75 7.11
CA PRO A 191 11.19 2.78 7.17
C PRO A 191 11.78 3.80 6.20
N ILE A 192 12.55 4.74 6.74
CA ILE A 192 13.19 5.78 5.94
C ILE A 192 14.36 5.17 5.17
N GLN A 193 14.27 5.17 3.85
CA GLN A 193 15.33 4.69 2.96
C GLN A 193 16.29 5.83 2.62
N ARG A 194 17.60 5.57 2.70
CA ARG A 194 18.61 6.49 2.17
C ARG A 194 18.73 6.27 0.67
N PRO A 195 18.49 7.28 -0.19
CA PRO A 195 18.59 7.11 -1.64
C PRO A 195 20.00 6.75 -2.11
N VAL A 196 21.01 7.20 -1.36
CA VAL A 196 22.43 6.89 -1.61
C VAL A 196 23.11 6.48 -0.29
N PRO A 197 24.09 5.56 -0.31
CA PRO A 197 24.88 5.21 0.87
C PRO A 197 25.49 6.47 1.51
N GLY A 198 25.30 6.64 2.82
CA GLY A 198 25.76 7.84 3.55
C GLY A 198 25.01 9.14 3.23
N GLY A 199 23.97 9.09 2.38
CA GLY A 199 23.15 10.24 2.01
C GLY A 199 22.21 10.71 3.12
N LEU A 200 21.62 11.89 2.94
CA LEU A 200 20.67 12.49 3.86
C LEU A 200 19.31 11.79 3.82
N THR A 201 18.64 11.71 4.97
CA THR A 201 17.24 11.30 5.12
C THR A 201 16.38 12.52 5.42
N ILE A 202 15.05 12.34 5.45
CA ILE A 202 14.11 13.41 5.82
C ILE A 202 14.39 13.98 7.22
N ASP A 203 14.90 13.15 8.14
CA ASP A 203 15.27 13.56 9.52
C ASP A 203 16.40 14.57 9.56
N ASN A 204 17.15 14.73 8.47
CA ASN A 204 18.20 15.72 8.38
C ASN A 204 17.66 17.11 8.02
N PHE A 205 16.39 17.23 7.62
CA PHE A 205 15.78 18.49 7.23
C PHE A 205 14.85 19.00 8.31
N THR A 206 14.84 20.31 8.51
CA THR A 206 13.86 20.99 9.37
C THR A 206 12.70 21.45 8.50
N VAL A 207 11.47 21.05 8.83
CA VAL A 207 10.27 21.44 8.09
C VAL A 207 9.47 22.44 8.91
N ASP A 208 9.22 23.62 8.35
CA ASP A 208 8.26 24.58 8.88
C ASP A 208 6.96 24.49 8.09
N HIS A 209 5.96 23.85 8.70
CA HIS A 209 4.65 23.65 8.07
C HIS A 209 3.84 24.95 7.96
N THR A 210 4.07 25.92 8.86
CA THR A 210 3.37 27.22 8.87
C THR A 210 3.89 28.12 7.75
N ALA A 211 5.20 28.27 7.66
CA ALA A 211 5.84 29.04 6.59
C ALA A 211 5.88 28.28 5.25
N ARG A 212 5.54 26.99 5.25
CA ARG A 212 5.67 26.06 4.13
C ARG A 212 7.10 26.07 3.55
N THR A 213 8.09 25.95 4.42
CA THR A 213 9.50 25.90 4.01
C THR A 213 10.21 24.68 4.57
N VAL A 214 11.29 24.29 3.92
CA VAL A 214 12.21 23.25 4.40
C VAL A 214 13.61 23.84 4.44
N THR A 215 14.31 23.59 5.55
CA THR A 215 15.71 23.94 5.74
C THR A 215 16.55 22.67 5.70
N CYS A 216 17.60 22.70 4.89
CA CYS A 216 18.52 21.58 4.79
C CYS A 216 19.65 21.64 5.83
N PRO A 217 20.40 20.54 6.05
CA PRO A 217 21.56 20.53 6.97
C PRO A 217 22.62 21.60 6.67
N ALA A 218 22.75 22.00 5.41
CA ALA A 218 23.68 23.05 4.99
C ALA A 218 23.13 24.48 5.26
N GLY A 219 21.99 24.61 5.93
CA GLY A 219 21.37 25.88 6.33
C GLY A 219 20.55 26.58 5.24
N ALA A 220 20.46 26.01 4.03
CA ALA A 220 19.65 26.59 2.96
C ALA A 220 18.16 26.29 3.18
N THR A 221 17.32 27.32 3.10
CA THR A 221 15.85 27.20 3.22
C THR A 221 15.20 27.38 1.84
N ARG A 222 14.22 26.53 1.51
CA ARG A 222 13.45 26.62 0.26
C ARG A 222 11.95 26.45 0.51
N PRO A 223 11.08 27.11 -0.28
CA PRO A 223 9.64 26.92 -0.17
C PRO A 223 9.19 25.55 -0.67
N VAL A 224 8.15 25.02 -0.04
CA VAL A 224 7.45 23.79 -0.43
C VAL A 224 6.49 24.11 -1.57
N SER A 225 6.68 23.45 -2.71
CA SER A 225 5.79 23.60 -3.86
C SER A 225 4.33 23.21 -3.53
N ALA A 226 3.38 23.62 -4.37
CA ALA A 226 1.98 23.21 -4.23
C ALA A 226 1.79 21.69 -4.17
N LYS A 227 2.69 20.92 -4.82
CA LYS A 227 2.70 19.45 -4.81
C LYS A 227 3.48 18.84 -3.63
N GLY A 228 3.85 19.63 -2.62
CA GLY A 228 4.59 19.13 -1.45
C GLY A 228 6.07 18.80 -1.69
N ARG A 229 6.65 19.24 -2.81
CA ARG A 229 8.05 18.92 -3.18
C ARG A 229 8.98 20.09 -2.92
N VAL A 230 10.19 19.79 -2.47
CA VAL A 230 11.33 20.71 -2.38
C VAL A 230 12.53 20.07 -3.08
N ASN A 231 13.25 20.85 -3.89
CA ASN A 231 14.49 20.41 -4.51
C ASN A 231 15.61 21.38 -4.13
N PHE A 232 16.65 20.88 -3.48
CA PHE A 232 17.82 21.65 -3.08
C PHE A 232 18.98 21.56 -4.09
N GLY A 233 18.92 20.66 -5.09
CA GLY A 233 20.02 20.41 -6.01
C GLY A 233 21.34 20.18 -5.28
N ALA A 234 22.42 20.75 -5.80
CA ALA A 234 23.76 20.67 -5.19
C ALA A 234 23.92 21.52 -3.92
N VAL A 235 22.99 22.42 -3.59
CA VAL A 235 23.09 23.32 -2.41
C VAL A 235 23.07 22.53 -1.10
N CYS A 236 22.45 21.35 -1.11
CA CYS A 236 22.40 20.44 0.03
C CYS A 236 23.38 19.26 -0.12
N ALA A 237 24.34 19.33 -1.06
CA ALA A 237 25.34 18.28 -1.20
C ALA A 237 26.20 18.20 0.07
N LEU A 238 26.45 16.97 0.51
CA LEU A 238 27.16 16.59 1.73
C LEU A 238 28.47 17.39 1.93
N SER A 239 28.45 18.43 2.75
CA SER A 239 29.53 18.65 3.70
C SER A 239 29.20 17.78 4.91
N ALA A 240 29.80 16.59 4.98
CA ALA A 240 29.89 15.89 6.25
C ALA A 240 30.42 16.89 7.28
N PRO A 241 29.82 17.04 8.47
CA PRO A 241 30.43 17.86 9.50
C PRO A 241 31.73 17.15 9.89
N CYS A 242 32.86 17.62 9.36
CA CYS A 242 34.12 17.52 10.06
C CYS A 242 33.87 18.22 11.40
N GLY A 243 33.82 17.44 12.48
CA GLY A 243 33.80 17.99 13.82
C GLY A 243 34.95 18.99 13.92
N HIS A 244 34.61 20.27 14.06
CA HIS A 244 35.60 21.30 14.29
C HIS A 244 36.10 21.08 15.71
N GLY A 245 37.13 20.25 15.84
CA GLY A 245 38.09 20.39 16.92
C GLY A 245 38.75 21.75 16.74
N ALA A 246 38.10 22.79 17.25
CA ALA A 246 38.71 24.09 17.44
C ALA A 246 39.83 23.88 18.48
N ARG A 247 41.04 23.64 17.97
CA ARG A 247 42.28 23.68 18.72
C ARG A 247 42.52 25.15 19.07
N PRO A 248 42.52 25.57 20.34
CA PRO A 248 42.84 26.94 20.68
C PRO A 248 44.32 27.20 20.36
N PRO A 249 44.70 28.41 19.88
CA PRO A 249 46.08 28.74 19.66
C PRO A 249 46.82 28.85 21.01
N LEU A 250 48.03 28.30 21.03
CA LEU A 250 49.03 28.47 22.10
C LEU A 250 49.75 29.81 21.91
N GLY A 251 50.00 30.49 23.04
CA GLY A 251 50.79 31.73 23.19
C GLY A 251 49.99 32.77 23.98
N ASP A 252 50.46 33.40 25.05
CA ASP A 252 51.75 33.39 25.73
C ASP A 252 51.54 33.81 27.19
N GLU A 253 52.53 33.51 28.03
CA GLU A 253 52.59 33.74 29.47
C GLU A 253 52.32 35.18 29.90
N SER A 254 51.58 35.35 31.01
CA SER A 254 51.92 36.32 32.08
C SER A 254 51.04 36.10 33.32
N SER A 255 51.64 35.43 34.31
CA SER A 255 51.72 35.86 35.72
C SER A 255 50.48 36.50 36.37
N SER A 256 49.81 35.75 37.27
CA SER A 256 49.61 36.20 38.66
C SER A 256 48.94 35.12 39.53
N SER A 257 49.73 34.59 40.46
CA SER A 257 49.44 34.45 41.89
C SER A 257 48.19 33.67 42.38
N ALA A 258 48.51 32.52 42.97
CA ALA A 258 47.78 31.68 43.91
C ALA A 258 46.75 32.35 44.85
N SER A 259 45.68 31.61 45.16
CA SER A 259 45.46 31.07 46.52
C SER A 259 44.31 30.06 46.60
N THR A 260 44.68 28.88 47.07
CA THR A 260 43.94 27.80 47.76
C THR A 260 42.87 28.37 48.72
N THR A 261 41.71 27.76 49.01
CA THR A 261 41.51 26.51 49.77
C THR A 261 40.01 26.26 49.98
N ARG A 262 39.57 24.98 49.94
CA ARG A 262 38.61 24.23 50.82
C ARG A 262 37.28 24.93 51.23
N SER A 263 36.16 24.28 51.52
CA SER A 263 35.65 22.90 51.67
C SER A 263 34.28 23.12 52.34
N GLY A 264 33.25 22.33 52.06
CA GLY A 264 32.01 22.43 52.82
C GLY A 264 30.85 21.68 52.21
N ALA A 265 30.68 20.44 52.68
CA ALA A 265 29.52 19.60 52.46
C ALA A 265 28.23 20.27 52.94
N ASN A 266 27.10 20.00 52.28
CA ASN A 266 25.89 19.62 53.01
C ASN A 266 24.90 18.86 52.13
N THR A 267 24.39 17.82 52.76
CA THR A 267 23.50 16.76 52.32
C THR A 267 22.06 17.24 52.38
N ALA A 268 21.24 16.95 51.36
CA ALA A 268 19.79 16.84 51.51
C ALA A 268 19.26 15.82 50.50
N SER A 269 18.64 14.77 51.03
CA SER A 269 18.15 13.59 50.32
C SER A 269 16.72 13.77 49.82
N GLU A 270 16.46 13.39 48.57
CA GLU A 270 15.12 13.09 48.04
C GLU A 270 14.77 11.60 48.25
N PRO A 271 13.49 11.23 48.34
CA PRO A 271 13.07 9.86 48.63
C PRO A 271 13.14 8.96 47.38
N ALA A 272 13.81 7.82 47.53
CA ALA A 272 13.96 6.79 46.49
C ALA A 272 12.77 5.81 46.49
N LEU A 273 12.29 5.47 45.29
CA LEU A 273 11.41 4.32 45.04
C LEU A 273 12.21 2.99 45.17
N PRO A 274 11.58 1.88 45.60
CA PRO A 274 12.25 0.59 45.73
C PRO A 274 12.56 -0.07 44.36
N PRO A 275 13.63 -0.88 44.26
CA PRO A 275 14.04 -1.50 42.99
C PRO A 275 13.22 -2.74 42.62
N PRO A 276 13.05 -3.04 41.32
CA PRO A 276 12.44 -4.29 40.86
C PRO A 276 13.37 -5.52 41.01
N PRO A 277 12.81 -6.74 41.12
CA PRO A 277 13.57 -7.95 41.42
C PRO A 277 14.46 -8.47 40.26
N PRO A 278 15.48 -9.30 40.57
CA PRO A 278 16.54 -9.67 39.64
C PRO A 278 16.24 -10.97 38.90
N HIS A 279 16.12 -10.93 37.57
CA HIS A 279 16.37 -12.10 36.73
C HIS A 279 17.21 -11.70 35.52
N GLY A 280 18.46 -12.15 35.56
CA GLY A 280 19.45 -11.90 34.53
C GLY A 280 19.32 -12.81 33.31
N ARG A 281 19.79 -12.28 32.19
CA ARG A 281 20.79 -12.96 31.36
C ARG A 281 21.72 -11.92 30.77
N THR A 282 22.97 -11.99 31.21
CA THR A 282 24.13 -11.24 30.74
C THR A 282 24.40 -11.54 29.28
N VAL A 283 24.49 -10.50 28.44
CA VAL A 283 25.21 -10.58 27.17
C VAL A 283 26.39 -9.62 27.26
N HIS A 284 27.58 -10.19 27.43
CA HIS A 284 28.82 -9.44 27.42
C HIS A 284 29.01 -8.73 26.08
N ARG A 285 29.18 -7.41 26.16
CA ARG A 285 29.75 -6.59 25.10
C ARG A 285 31.28 -6.79 25.16
N LEU A 286 31.85 -7.43 24.14
CA LEU A 286 33.26 -7.25 23.78
C LEU A 286 33.30 -6.57 22.41
N ALA A 287 33.77 -5.33 22.42
CA ALA A 287 34.17 -4.60 21.25
C ALA A 287 35.52 -5.15 20.76
N HIS A 288 35.63 -5.48 19.47
CA HIS A 288 36.76 -5.11 18.61
C HIS A 288 36.34 -5.25 17.13
N PRO A 289 36.74 -4.31 16.26
CA PRO A 289 36.32 -4.25 14.86
C PRO A 289 37.08 -5.30 14.04
N ARG A 290 36.36 -6.15 13.29
CA ARG A 290 36.95 -6.98 12.24
C ARG A 290 36.72 -6.31 10.88
N CYS A 291 37.81 -6.12 10.15
CA CYS A 291 37.84 -5.70 8.75
C CYS A 291 36.99 -6.65 7.89
N PRO A 292 36.26 -6.18 6.86
CA PRO A 292 35.48 -7.07 5.99
C PRO A 292 36.40 -7.99 5.18
N PRO A 293 36.05 -9.28 4.99
CA PRO A 293 36.83 -10.15 4.12
C PRO A 293 36.71 -9.70 2.65
N ARG A 294 37.81 -9.89 1.90
CA ARG A 294 37.87 -9.64 0.43
C ARG A 294 36.79 -10.43 -0.31
N PRO A 295 36.31 -9.94 -1.47
CA PRO A 295 35.35 -10.67 -2.29
C PRO A 295 35.95 -11.98 -2.82
N LEU A 296 35.18 -13.08 -2.72
CA LEU A 296 35.50 -14.34 -3.39
C LEU A 296 35.23 -14.23 -4.91
N PRO A 297 36.02 -14.90 -5.76
CA PRO A 297 35.88 -14.82 -7.22
C PRO A 297 34.58 -15.49 -7.70
N ARG A 298 33.96 -14.90 -8.72
CA ARG A 298 32.79 -15.46 -9.43
C ARG A 298 33.25 -16.64 -10.28
N GLY A 299 32.77 -17.84 -9.95
CA GLY A 299 32.80 -19.01 -10.80
C GLY A 299 31.39 -19.35 -11.26
N ASP A 300 31.23 -19.61 -12.55
CA ASP A 300 30.02 -20.13 -13.16
C ASP A 300 29.65 -21.48 -12.55
N GLU A 301 28.42 -21.61 -12.04
CA GLU A 301 27.88 -22.91 -11.66
C GLU A 301 26.41 -23.00 -12.07
N GLU A 302 26.21 -23.76 -13.14
CA GLU A 302 24.96 -24.22 -13.71
C GLU A 302 24.18 -25.03 -12.65
N ARG A 303 23.01 -24.54 -12.23
CA ARG A 303 22.13 -25.28 -11.29
C ARG A 303 20.96 -25.92 -12.04
N ARG A 304 20.98 -27.25 -12.09
CA ARG A 304 19.84 -28.11 -12.43
C ARG A 304 18.60 -27.71 -11.63
N LEU A 305 17.51 -27.45 -12.35
CA LEU A 305 16.16 -27.33 -11.80
C LEU A 305 15.75 -28.66 -11.15
N VAL A 306 15.32 -28.58 -9.89
CA VAL A 306 14.66 -29.66 -9.16
C VAL A 306 13.19 -29.71 -9.60
N ASP A 307 12.69 -30.91 -9.88
CA ASP A 307 11.31 -31.18 -10.31
C ASP A 307 10.27 -30.52 -9.38
N THR A 308 9.28 -29.86 -10.00
CA THR A 308 8.12 -29.31 -9.29
C THR A 308 7.12 -30.41 -8.99
N ALA A 309 6.65 -30.44 -7.75
CA ALA A 309 5.65 -31.39 -7.27
C ALA A 309 4.33 -31.27 -8.06
N ARG A 310 3.86 -32.40 -8.60
CA ARG A 310 2.53 -32.56 -9.23
C ARG A 310 1.44 -32.25 -8.19
N ARG A 311 0.55 -31.28 -8.47
CA ARG A 311 -0.75 -31.17 -7.81
C ARG A 311 -1.74 -32.12 -8.51
N LEU A 312 -2.45 -32.90 -7.72
CA LEU A 312 -3.63 -33.65 -8.12
C LEU A 312 -4.81 -32.69 -8.28
N ASP A 313 -5.56 -32.82 -9.38
CA ASP A 313 -6.76 -32.05 -9.67
C ASP A 313 -7.85 -32.28 -8.59
N GLN A 314 -8.39 -31.18 -8.05
CA GLN A 314 -9.66 -31.21 -7.31
C GLN A 314 -10.81 -30.95 -8.29
N PRO A 315 -11.88 -31.76 -8.31
CA PRO A 315 -13.04 -31.50 -9.16
C PRO A 315 -13.82 -30.27 -8.68
N ALA A 316 -14.42 -29.57 -9.63
CA ALA A 316 -15.21 -28.36 -9.41
C ALA A 316 -16.43 -28.62 -8.48
N TYR A 317 -16.63 -27.71 -7.53
CA TYR A 317 -17.80 -27.67 -6.66
C TYR A 317 -19.07 -27.41 -7.48
N THR A 318 -20.06 -28.31 -7.38
CA THR A 318 -21.40 -28.16 -7.98
C THR A 318 -22.39 -27.82 -6.86
N PRO A 319 -23.04 -26.63 -6.88
CA PRO A 319 -24.07 -26.32 -5.90
C PRO A 319 -25.38 -27.04 -6.24
N THR A 320 -25.93 -27.76 -5.26
CA THR A 320 -27.26 -28.38 -5.35
C THR A 320 -28.36 -27.30 -5.22
N PRO A 321 -29.44 -27.32 -6.03
CA PRO A 321 -30.51 -26.33 -5.91
C PRO A 321 -31.33 -26.56 -4.64
N GLY A 322 -31.20 -25.65 -3.66
CA GLY A 322 -32.07 -25.57 -2.49
C GLY A 322 -33.38 -24.86 -2.83
N THR A 323 -34.49 -25.40 -2.33
CA THR A 323 -35.86 -24.86 -2.47
C THR A 323 -35.96 -23.42 -1.95
N ALA A 324 -36.48 -22.52 -2.78
CA ALA A 324 -36.72 -21.12 -2.48
C ALA A 324 -37.74 -20.93 -1.33
N THR A 325 -37.29 -20.35 -0.22
CA THR A 325 -38.17 -19.74 0.79
C THR A 325 -38.52 -18.31 0.36
N ARG A 326 -39.83 -18.03 0.25
CA ARG A 326 -40.40 -16.74 -0.16
C ARG A 326 -39.96 -15.57 0.73
N PRO A 327 -39.93 -14.32 0.20
CA PRO A 327 -39.63 -13.13 0.99
C PRO A 327 -40.73 -12.85 2.01
N ARG A 328 -40.34 -12.56 3.26
CA ARG A 328 -41.23 -12.04 4.31
C ARG A 328 -41.24 -10.52 4.19
N GLU A 329 -42.39 -9.95 3.85
CA GLU A 329 -42.63 -8.50 3.98
C GLU A 329 -42.57 -8.11 5.47
N LEU A 330 -41.73 -7.13 5.80
CA LEU A 330 -41.74 -6.44 7.09
C LEU A 330 -42.34 -5.06 6.85
N GLY A 331 -43.63 -4.93 7.14
CA GLY A 331 -44.35 -3.66 7.13
C GLY A 331 -43.87 -2.73 8.24
N HIS A 332 -43.70 -1.47 7.88
CA HIS A 332 -43.55 -0.35 8.80
C HIS A 332 -44.85 -0.13 9.59
N ASP A 333 -44.73 0.09 10.90
CA ASP A 333 -45.67 0.97 11.61
C ASP A 333 -45.01 1.58 12.86
N LEU A 334 -44.88 2.92 12.82
CA LEU A 334 -44.52 3.76 13.96
C LEU A 334 -45.82 4.20 14.67
N THR A 335 -45.68 4.48 15.98
CA THR A 335 -46.58 5.26 16.87
C THR A 335 -47.65 4.53 17.72
N ARG A 336 -47.34 4.26 19.01
CA ARG A 336 -48.19 4.63 20.19
C ARG A 336 -47.48 4.37 21.55
N PRO A 337 -47.61 5.25 22.58
CA PRO A 337 -46.90 5.11 23.86
C PRO A 337 -47.65 4.24 24.90
N PRO A 338 -46.97 3.79 25.99
CA PRO A 338 -47.53 2.78 26.89
C PRO A 338 -48.54 3.37 27.88
N ARG A 339 -49.70 2.71 28.01
CA ARG A 339 -50.65 2.95 29.10
C ARG A 339 -50.29 2.10 30.31
N ARG A 340 -50.07 2.76 31.46
CA ARG A 340 -50.10 2.15 32.80
C ARG A 340 -51.48 1.57 33.08
N ARG A 341 -51.52 0.47 33.84
CA ARG A 341 -52.72 -0.11 34.45
C ARG A 341 -52.49 -0.30 35.96
N PRO A 342 -53.59 -0.37 36.75
CA PRO A 342 -53.70 0.23 38.08
C PRO A 342 -52.97 -0.53 39.20
#